data_AF-A0AB74QB46-F1
#
_entry.id   AF-A0AB74QB46-F1
#
_cell.length_a   1.000
_cell.length_b   1.000
_cell.length_c   1.000
_cell.angle_alpha   90.00
_cell.angle_beta   90.00
_cell.angle_gamma   90.00
#
_symmetry.space_group_name_H-M   'P 1'
#
loop_
_entity.id
_entity.type
_entity.pdbx_description
1 polymer ?
#
loop_
_entity_poly.entity_id
_entity_poly.type
_entity_poly.pdbx_seq_one_letter_code
_entity_poly.pdbx_strand_id
1 'polypeptide(L)'
;MSDGLSASGLAGAINAPILLTKKNNIPNATLKRLEKAKKVYIIGGENSIDKYTETVLKGKGIEIKRLQGSDRIKTSYNVAKEINSINKVNKVILTNAFKGEPDAMSAAPVAVRDKAAIVLTDGKSVHLIQLV
;
A
#
# COMPACT_ATOMS: atom_id res chain seq x y z
N MET A 1 -9.98 -6.42 -5.22
CA MET A 1 -8.89 -6.06 -4.26
C MET A 1 -7.58 -6.19 -5.01
N SER A 2 -6.85 -5.10 -5.24
CA SER A 2 -5.53 -5.17 -5.92
C SER A 2 -4.52 -4.17 -5.34
N ASP A 3 -4.98 -2.98 -4.95
CA ASP A 3 -4.12 -1.93 -4.36
C ASP A 3 -3.32 -2.43 -3.13
N GLY A 4 -3.93 -3.30 -2.32
CA GLY A 4 -3.32 -3.86 -1.11
C GLY A 4 -2.12 -4.78 -1.33
N LEU A 5 -1.90 -5.31 -2.55
CA LEU A 5 -0.75 -6.19 -2.82
C LEU A 5 0.59 -5.47 -2.69
N SER A 6 0.61 -4.17 -2.98
CA SER A 6 1.80 -3.34 -2.86
C SER A 6 2.11 -2.91 -1.42
N ALA A 7 1.16 -3.08 -0.49
CA ALA A 7 1.26 -2.55 0.87
C ALA A 7 2.28 -3.28 1.77
N SER A 8 2.57 -4.57 1.49
CA SER A 8 3.41 -5.43 2.33
C SER A 8 4.83 -4.88 2.54
N GLY A 9 5.47 -4.39 1.47
CA GLY A 9 6.80 -3.79 1.56
C GLY A 9 6.81 -2.55 2.45
N LEU A 10 5.80 -1.69 2.32
CA LEU A 10 5.67 -0.48 3.12
C LEU A 10 5.41 -0.82 4.59
N ALA A 11 4.53 -1.79 4.86
CA ALA A 11 4.26 -2.28 6.21
C ALA A 11 5.55 -2.75 6.91
N GLY A 12 6.41 -3.50 6.21
CA GLY A 12 7.73 -3.87 6.71
C GLY A 12 8.69 -2.70 6.89
N ALA A 13 8.70 -1.75 5.94
CA ALA A 13 9.57 -0.57 5.98
C ALA A 13 9.30 0.35 7.19
N ILE A 14 8.03 0.45 7.62
CA ILE A 14 7.61 1.31 8.74
C ILE A 14 7.24 0.54 10.01
N ASN A 15 7.40 -0.79 10.01
CA ASN A 15 7.02 -1.68 11.11
C ASN A 15 5.55 -1.47 11.58
N ALA A 16 4.60 -1.51 10.64
CA ALA A 16 3.17 -1.30 10.91
C ALA A 16 2.31 -2.48 10.45
N PRO A 17 1.17 -2.76 11.12
CA PRO A 17 0.22 -3.76 10.67
C PRO A 17 -0.57 -3.29 9.44
N ILE A 18 -0.97 -4.23 8.59
CA ILE A 18 -1.98 -3.99 7.55
C ILE A 18 -3.37 -4.22 8.14
N LEU A 19 -4.25 -3.23 8.02
CA LEU A 19 -5.63 -3.31 8.49
C LEU A 19 -6.58 -3.17 7.30
N LEU A 20 -7.68 -3.92 7.32
CA LEU A 20 -8.68 -3.89 6.26
C LEU A 20 -9.80 -2.91 6.59
N THR A 21 -10.32 -2.27 5.55
CA THR A 21 -11.50 -1.41 5.61
C THR A 21 -12.45 -1.75 4.47
N LYS A 22 -13.73 -1.37 4.60
CA LYS A 22 -14.65 -1.32 3.45
C LYS A 22 -14.56 0.05 2.80
N LYS A 23 -15.11 0.17 1.59
CA LYS A 23 -15.10 1.42 0.81
C LYS A 23 -15.61 2.62 1.59
N ASN A 24 -16.72 2.45 2.29
CA ASN A 24 -17.48 3.51 2.97
C ASN A 24 -17.66 3.27 4.48
N ASN A 25 -16.91 2.31 5.04
CA ASN A 25 -17.03 1.98 6.46
C ASN A 25 -15.75 1.32 6.99
N ILE A 26 -15.31 1.73 8.17
CA ILE A 26 -14.20 1.12 8.89
C ILE A 26 -14.79 0.10 9.89
N PRO A 27 -14.50 -1.20 9.77
CA PRO A 27 -14.95 -2.19 10.74
C PRO A 27 -14.50 -1.86 12.17
N ASN A 28 -15.33 -2.18 13.16
CA ASN A 28 -15.02 -1.91 14.58
C ASN A 28 -13.69 -2.52 15.04
N ALA A 29 -13.31 -3.69 14.53
CA ALA A 29 -12.01 -4.29 14.82
C ALA A 29 -10.84 -3.41 14.36
N THR A 30 -10.96 -2.79 13.18
CA THR A 30 -9.96 -1.86 12.65
C THR A 30 -9.95 -0.56 13.46
N LEU A 31 -11.12 -0.01 13.81
CA LEU A 31 -11.21 1.19 14.65
C LEU A 31 -10.51 1.02 16.01
N LYS A 32 -10.74 -0.10 16.69
CA LYS A 32 -10.05 -0.41 17.96
C LYS A 32 -8.53 -0.41 17.82
N ARG A 33 -8.01 -0.92 16.70
CA ARG A 33 -6.56 -0.93 16.48
C ARG A 33 -6.00 0.45 16.13
N LEU A 34 -6.82 1.32 15.55
CA LEU A 34 -6.49 2.69 15.15
C LEU A 34 -6.42 3.68 16.33
N GLU A 35 -7.06 3.39 17.47
CA GLU A 35 -7.00 4.26 18.67
C GLU A 35 -5.57 4.54 19.15
N LYS A 36 -4.64 3.61 18.87
CA LYS A 36 -3.22 3.73 19.21
C LYS A 36 -2.35 4.26 18.05
N ALA A 37 -2.94 4.54 16.90
CA ALA A 37 -2.21 4.93 15.70
C ALA A 37 -2.00 6.45 15.66
N LYS A 38 -0.76 6.88 15.42
CA LYS A 38 -0.43 8.29 15.20
C LYS A 38 -0.45 8.68 13.72
N LYS A 39 -0.15 7.70 12.85
CA LYS A 39 -0.06 7.84 11.40
C LYS A 39 -0.68 6.64 10.72
N VAL A 40 -1.43 6.90 9.64
CA VAL A 40 -2.06 5.87 8.82
C VAL A 40 -1.75 6.13 7.35
N TYR A 41 -1.33 5.06 6.67
CA TYR A 41 -1.23 5.03 5.23
C TYR A 41 -2.50 4.41 4.63
N ILE A 42 -3.18 5.15 3.76
CA ILE A 42 -4.28 4.63 2.97
C ILE A 42 -3.72 4.20 1.62
N ILE A 43 -3.84 2.92 1.29
CA ILE A 43 -3.36 2.37 0.02
C ILE A 43 -4.56 2.15 -0.90
N GLY A 44 -4.60 2.89 -2.00
CA GLY A 44 -5.69 2.84 -2.98
C GLY A 44 -6.48 4.14 -3.09
N GLY A 45 -7.14 4.29 -4.24
CA GLY A 45 -7.88 5.49 -4.58
C GLY A 45 -9.23 5.62 -3.90
N GLU A 46 -9.91 6.74 -4.11
CA GLU A 46 -11.24 7.04 -3.55
C GLU A 46 -12.32 6.02 -3.99
N ASN A 47 -12.12 5.35 -5.12
CA ASN A 47 -12.99 4.26 -5.57
C ASN A 47 -12.90 3.01 -4.68
N SER A 48 -11.74 2.77 -4.07
CA SER A 48 -11.46 1.64 -3.18
C SER A 48 -11.75 1.98 -1.71
N ILE A 49 -11.33 3.17 -1.27
CA ILE A 49 -11.50 3.69 0.09
C ILE A 49 -11.90 5.15 -0.04
N ASP A 50 -13.15 5.47 0.26
CA ASP A 50 -13.70 6.79 0.00
C ASP A 50 -13.01 7.90 0.80
N LYS A 51 -13.29 9.14 0.39
CA LYS A 51 -12.76 10.33 1.05
C LYS A 51 -13.35 10.52 2.46
N TYR A 52 -14.57 10.03 2.69
CA TYR A 52 -15.21 10.11 4.00
C TYR A 52 -14.42 9.34 5.07
N THR A 53 -13.94 8.14 4.74
CA THR A 53 -13.07 7.32 5.59
C THR A 53 -11.83 8.10 6.03
N GLU A 54 -11.18 8.80 5.10
CA GLU A 54 -10.03 9.66 5.38
C GLU A 54 -10.39 10.82 6.32
N THR A 55 -11.53 11.48 6.09
CA THR A 55 -12.02 12.56 6.97
C THR A 55 -12.29 12.08 8.39
N VAL A 56 -12.90 10.90 8.56
CA VAL A 56 -13.16 10.30 9.89
C VAL A 56 -11.86 10.08 10.64
N LEU A 57 -10.81 9.58 9.96
CA LEU A 57 -9.52 9.35 10.58
C LEU A 57 -8.80 10.66 10.94
N LYS A 58 -8.85 11.68 10.07
CA LYS A 58 -8.31 13.02 10.38
C LYS A 58 -9.00 13.66 11.58
N GLY A 59 -10.33 13.51 11.69
CA GLY A 59 -11.11 14.00 12.83
C GLY A 59 -10.72 13.36 14.18
N LYS A 60 -10.04 12.22 14.16
CA LYS A 60 -9.46 11.57 15.35
C LYS A 60 -8.03 12.05 15.68
N GLY A 61 -7.52 13.05 14.96
CA GLY A 61 -6.15 13.57 15.15
C GLY A 61 -5.05 12.68 14.57
N ILE A 62 -5.40 11.76 13.67
CA ILE A 62 -4.44 10.83 13.04
C ILE A 62 -3.85 11.50 11.78
N GLU A 63 -2.52 11.46 11.63
CA GLU A 63 -1.86 11.88 10.39
C GLU A 63 -2.17 10.88 9.27
N ILE A 64 -2.74 11.36 8.16
CA ILE A 64 -3.11 10.50 7.04
C ILE A 64 -2.27 10.80 5.81
N LYS A 65 -1.71 9.75 5.21
CA LYS A 65 -1.08 9.81 3.89
C LYS A 65 -1.71 8.78 2.95
N ARG A 66 -2.32 9.24 1.87
CA ARG A 66 -2.90 8.36 0.84
C ARG A 66 -1.91 8.12 -0.28
N LEU A 67 -1.65 6.85 -0.59
CA LEU A 67 -0.87 6.40 -1.73
C LEU A 67 -1.83 5.78 -2.74
N GLN A 68 -2.05 6.48 -3.85
CA GLN A 68 -3.00 6.10 -4.89
C GLN A 68 -2.44 6.41 -6.27
N GLY A 69 -2.92 5.72 -7.30
CA GLY A 69 -2.68 6.05 -8.70
C GLY A 69 -3.96 5.89 -9.53
N SER A 70 -3.88 6.16 -10.83
CA SER A 70 -4.97 5.93 -11.79
C SER A 70 -5.38 4.45 -11.86
N ASP A 71 -4.47 3.56 -11.51
CA ASP A 71 -4.64 2.12 -11.51
C ASP A 71 -3.73 1.45 -10.46
N ARG A 72 -3.81 0.11 -10.39
CA ARG A 72 -3.02 -0.72 -9.47
C ARG A 72 -1.51 -0.63 -9.73
N ILE A 73 -1.09 -0.46 -10.98
CA ILE A 73 0.33 -0.34 -11.36
C ILE A 73 0.87 0.98 -10.83
N LYS A 74 0.17 2.09 -11.09
CA LYS A 74 0.57 3.42 -10.61
C LYS A 74 0.52 3.52 -9.09
N THR A 75 -0.45 2.87 -8.45
CA THR A 75 -0.51 2.76 -6.98
C THR A 75 0.73 2.04 -6.46
N SER A 76 1.13 0.91 -7.07
CA SER A 76 2.33 0.18 -6.65
C SER A 76 3.62 0.99 -6.82
N TYR A 77 3.74 1.81 -7.87
CA TYR A 77 4.87 2.72 -8.04
C TYR A 77 4.91 3.81 -6.96
N ASN A 78 3.75 4.39 -6.62
CA ASN A 78 3.69 5.40 -5.57
C ASN A 78 4.02 4.82 -4.19
N VAL A 79 3.67 3.56 -3.93
CA VAL A 79 4.12 2.84 -2.74
C VAL A 79 5.63 2.59 -2.77
N ALA A 80 6.20 2.17 -3.91
CA ALA A 80 7.64 1.99 -4.06
C ALA A 80 8.42 3.30 -3.81
N LYS A 81 7.93 4.43 -4.31
CA LYS A 81 8.52 5.76 -4.04
C LYS A 81 8.47 6.13 -2.56
N GLU A 82 7.35 5.84 -1.89
CA GLU A 82 7.23 6.07 -0.45
C GLU A 82 8.27 5.24 0.31
N ILE A 83 8.39 3.95 0.01
CA ILE A 83 9.39 3.07 0.62
C ILE A 83 10.79 3.65 0.39
N ASN A 84 11.12 4.05 -0.84
CA ASN A 84 12.43 4.62 -1.19
C ASN A 84 12.74 5.91 -0.44
N SER A 85 11.73 6.73 -0.14
CA SER A 85 11.90 7.95 0.66
C SER A 85 12.18 7.68 2.15
N ILE A 86 11.77 6.51 2.65
CA ILE A 86 11.95 6.10 4.05
C ILE A 86 13.26 5.32 4.20
N ASN A 87 13.48 4.35 3.32
CA ASN A 87 14.66 3.50 3.27
C ASN A 87 15.08 3.34 1.80
N LYS A 88 16.37 3.56 1.48
CA LYS A 88 16.86 3.42 0.11
C LYS A 88 16.55 2.02 -0.44
N VAL A 89 15.74 1.97 -1.50
CA VAL A 89 15.32 0.72 -2.14
C VAL A 89 16.47 0.20 -3.00
N ASN A 90 16.95 -1.00 -2.68
CA ASN A 90 17.96 -1.73 -3.47
C ASN A 90 17.39 -2.99 -4.14
N LYS A 91 16.14 -3.36 -3.81
CA LYS A 91 15.47 -4.56 -4.28
C LYS A 91 13.98 -4.28 -4.50
N VAL A 92 13.45 -4.76 -5.62
CA VAL A 92 12.02 -4.77 -5.91
C VAL A 92 11.59 -6.18 -6.29
N ILE A 93 10.34 -6.51 -5.96
CA ILE A 93 9.67 -7.75 -6.37
C ILE A 93 8.70 -7.37 -7.47
N LEU A 94 8.84 -7.95 -8.66
CA LEU A 94 7.97 -7.68 -9.80
C LEU A 94 6.92 -8.76 -9.93
N THR A 95 5.65 -8.37 -10.09
CA THR A 95 4.56 -9.30 -10.38
C THR A 95 3.62 -8.74 -11.44
N ASN A 96 2.91 -9.63 -12.13
CA ASN A 96 1.91 -9.21 -13.11
C ASN A 96 0.70 -8.62 -12.38
N ALA A 97 0.27 -7.44 -12.81
CA ALA A 97 -0.82 -6.69 -12.21
C ALA A 97 -2.18 -7.38 -12.33
N PHE A 98 -2.40 -8.22 -13.34
CA PHE A 98 -3.71 -8.76 -13.72
C PHE A 98 -3.85 -10.27 -13.55
N LYS A 99 -2.71 -10.98 -13.43
CA LYS A 99 -2.67 -12.44 -13.30
C LYS A 99 -1.73 -12.91 -12.19
N GLY A 100 -0.96 -12.01 -11.60
CA GLY A 100 0.10 -12.30 -10.62
C GLY A 100 -0.30 -12.00 -9.19
N GLU A 101 -1.59 -11.87 -8.87
CA GLU A 101 -2.05 -11.68 -7.50
C GLU A 101 -1.60 -12.81 -6.55
N PRO A 102 -1.67 -14.11 -6.93
CA PRO A 102 -1.13 -15.19 -6.10
C PRO A 102 0.39 -15.11 -5.89
N ASP A 103 1.14 -14.67 -6.92
CA ASP A 103 2.58 -14.49 -6.83
C ASP A 103 2.94 -13.36 -5.86
N ALA A 104 2.22 -12.23 -5.96
CA ALA A 104 2.39 -11.08 -5.06
C ALA A 104 2.10 -11.46 -3.61
N MET A 105 1.04 -12.25 -3.39
CA MET A 105 0.67 -12.71 -2.05
C MET A 105 1.71 -13.68 -1.48
N SER A 106 2.21 -14.61 -2.30
CA SER A 106 3.27 -15.55 -1.91
C SER A 106 4.58 -14.84 -1.56
N ALA A 107 4.87 -13.72 -2.24
CA ALA A 107 6.06 -12.91 -2.01
C ALA A 107 5.93 -11.91 -0.85
N ALA A 108 4.72 -11.68 -0.32
CA ALA A 108 4.47 -10.67 0.71
C ALA A 108 5.35 -10.81 1.98
N PRO A 109 5.58 -12.02 2.55
CA PRO A 109 6.46 -12.16 3.70
C PRO A 109 7.92 -11.74 3.41
N VAL A 110 8.40 -12.02 2.20
CA VAL A 110 9.74 -11.60 1.74
C VAL A 110 9.78 -10.09 1.56
N ALA A 111 8.73 -9.49 1.00
CA ALA A 111 8.61 -8.04 0.86
C ALA A 111 8.67 -7.34 2.22
N VAL A 112 7.99 -7.87 3.23
CA VAL A 112 8.02 -7.36 4.62
C VAL A 112 9.44 -7.48 5.20
N ARG A 113 10.03 -8.68 5.14
CA ARG A 113 11.36 -8.96 5.71
C ARG A 113 12.45 -8.07 5.11
N ASP A 114 12.45 -7.96 3.78
CA ASP A 114 13.49 -7.24 3.04
C ASP A 114 13.17 -5.75 2.87
N LYS A 115 12.00 -5.29 3.37
CA LYS A 115 11.48 -3.93 3.16
C LYS A 115 11.42 -3.55 1.67
N ALA A 116 11.17 -4.54 0.83
CA ALA A 116 11.19 -4.43 -0.62
C ALA A 116 9.79 -4.09 -1.16
N ALA A 117 9.73 -3.20 -2.14
CA ALA A 117 8.47 -2.88 -2.80
C ALA A 117 8.01 -4.04 -3.69
N ILE A 118 6.71 -4.37 -3.64
CA ILE A 118 6.05 -5.18 -4.67
C ILE A 118 5.54 -4.22 -5.74
N VAL A 119 6.10 -4.32 -6.93
CA VAL A 119 5.82 -3.46 -8.08
C VAL A 119 5.04 -4.27 -9.11
N LEU A 120 3.89 -3.75 -9.50
CA LEU A 120 3.00 -4.40 -10.46
C LEU A 120 3.31 -3.93 -11.88
N THR A 121 3.24 -4.84 -12.85
CA THR A 121 3.48 -4.54 -14.28
C THR A 121 2.38 -5.15 -15.17
N ASP A 122 2.27 -4.70 -16.41
CA ASP A 122 1.35 -5.30 -17.38
C ASP A 122 1.86 -6.63 -17.97
N GLY A 123 3.07 -7.06 -17.61
CA GLY A 123 3.74 -8.24 -18.16
C GLY A 123 4.39 -8.02 -19.53
N LYS A 124 4.35 -6.78 -20.07
CA LYS A 124 4.99 -6.41 -21.34
C LYS A 124 6.13 -5.42 -21.13
N SER A 125 5.98 -4.50 -20.19
CA SER A 125 6.93 -3.41 -19.97
C SER A 125 7.09 -3.07 -18.48
N VAL A 126 8.27 -2.57 -18.13
CA VAL A 126 8.57 -2.04 -16.80
C VAL A 126 9.06 -0.61 -16.94
N HIS A 127 8.30 0.34 -16.40
CA HIS A 127 8.67 1.76 -16.46
C HIS A 127 9.56 2.12 -15.27
N LEU A 128 10.83 1.70 -15.31
CA LEU A 128 11.80 1.86 -14.23
C LEU A 128 12.05 3.33 -13.82
N ILE A 129 11.87 4.29 -14.72
CA ILE A 129 11.98 5.73 -14.43
C ILE A 129 10.96 6.17 -13.35
N GLN A 130 9.86 5.44 -13.18
CA GLN A 130 8.86 5.72 -12.16
C GLN A 130 9.20 5.14 -10.78
N LEU A 131 10.34 4.48 -10.60
CA LEU A 131 10.78 3.91 -9.32
C LEU A 131 11.83 4.77 -8.59
N VAL A 132 12.42 5.74 -9.28
CA VAL A 132 13.40 6.70 -8.75
C VAL A 132 12.77 8.06 -8.48
#